data_AF-A0A1E3P3H2-F1
#
_entry.id   AF-A0A1E3P3H2-F1
#
_cell.length_a   1.000
_cell.length_b   1.000
_cell.length_c   1.000
_cell.angle_alpha   90.00
_cell.angle_beta   90.00
_cell.angle_gamma   90.00
#
_symmetry.space_group_name_H-M   'P 1'
#
loop_
_entity.id
_entity.type
_entity.pdbx_description
1 polymer ?
#
loop_
_entity_poly.entity_id
_entity_poly.type
_entity_poly.pdbx_seq_one_letter_code
_entity_poly.pdbx_strand_id
1 'polypeptide(L)'
;VKNDLIPRIKVETLCKILDGHYKEFFEDVVVVDCRFEYEYQGGHINGAVNVSSQQELEEKFLNDVKPTNNFLASDQNKKNSLIVFHCEFSSYRGP
;
A
#
# COMPACT_ATOMS: atom_id res chain seq x y z
N VAL A 1 -5.49 0.75 -20.10
CA VAL A 1 -5.47 -0.30 -19.05
C VAL A 1 -6.88 -0.83 -18.88
N LYS A 2 -7.23 -1.97 -19.52
CA LYS A 2 -8.60 -2.53 -19.46
C LYS A 2 -8.66 -4.05 -19.22
N ASN A 3 -7.51 -4.72 -19.05
CA ASN A 3 -7.42 -6.19 -19.08
C ASN A 3 -6.51 -6.82 -17.99
N ASP A 4 -6.22 -6.15 -16.87
CA ASP A 4 -5.56 -6.81 -15.74
C ASP A 4 -6.57 -7.10 -14.61
N LEU A 5 -6.23 -8.07 -13.77
CA LEU A 5 -7.06 -8.53 -12.65
C LEU A 5 -6.87 -7.67 -11.39
N ILE A 6 -6.27 -6.48 -11.52
CA ILE A 6 -5.85 -5.67 -10.38
C ILE A 6 -7.02 -4.77 -9.96
N PRO A 7 -7.55 -4.92 -8.73
CA PRO A 7 -8.62 -4.08 -8.24
C PRO A 7 -8.11 -2.64 -8.12
N ARG A 8 -8.89 -1.69 -8.65
CA ARG A 8 -8.59 -0.25 -8.58
C ARG A 8 -9.67 0.45 -7.77
N ILE A 9 -9.25 1.39 -6.95
CA ILE A 9 -10.14 2.24 -6.16
C ILE A 9 -10.09 3.67 -6.68
N LYS A 10 -11.16 4.43 -6.43
CA LYS A 10 -11.16 5.88 -6.68
C LYS A 10 -10.58 6.63 -5.48
N VAL A 11 -10.23 7.89 -5.69
CA VAL A 11 -9.72 8.79 -4.63
C VAL A 11 -10.72 8.89 -3.48
N GLU A 12 -12.02 8.96 -3.76
CA GLU A 12 -13.04 9.05 -2.69
C GLU A 12 -13.08 7.80 -1.82
N THR A 13 -12.79 6.62 -2.39
CA THR A 13 -12.67 5.37 -1.64
C THR A 13 -11.44 5.40 -0.76
N LEU A 14 -10.31 5.91 -1.26
CA LEU A 14 -9.08 6.07 -0.47
C LEU A 14 -9.29 7.02 0.72
N CYS A 15 -9.99 8.15 0.53
CA CYS A 15 -10.34 9.04 1.63
C CYS A 15 -11.14 8.31 2.73
N LYS A 16 -12.18 7.57 2.35
CA LYS A 16 -12.99 6.79 3.31
C LYS A 16 -12.17 5.73 4.05
N ILE A 17 -11.23 5.09 3.38
CA ILE A 17 -10.29 4.15 3.99
C ILE A 17 -9.46 4.86 5.07
N LEU A 18 -8.87 6.01 4.74
CA LEU A 18 -8.04 6.80 5.67
C LEU A 18 -8.86 7.37 6.84
N ASP A 19 -10.11 7.76 6.59
CA ASP A 19 -11.05 8.22 7.62
C ASP A 19 -11.56 7.07 8.52
N GLY A 20 -11.20 5.82 8.21
CA GLY A 20 -11.49 4.65 9.03
C GLY A 20 -12.88 4.05 8.84
N HIS A 21 -13.56 4.35 7.74
CA HIS A 21 -14.88 3.79 7.42
C HIS A 21 -14.88 2.28 7.14
N TYR A 22 -13.69 1.66 7.05
CA TYR A 22 -13.51 0.23 6.78
C TYR A 22 -12.72 -0.50 7.89
N LYS A 23 -12.60 0.11 9.08
CA LYS A 23 -11.85 -0.44 10.22
C LYS A 23 -12.44 -1.74 10.77
N GLU A 24 -13.70 -2.05 10.48
CA GLU A 24 -14.27 -3.35 10.86
C GLU A 24 -13.78 -4.49 9.96
N PHE A 25 -13.34 -4.18 8.73
CA PHE A 25 -12.88 -5.17 7.75
C PHE A 25 -11.37 -5.36 7.76
N PHE A 26 -10.62 -4.28 8.03
CA PHE A 26 -9.16 -4.29 7.98
C PHE A 26 -8.58 -3.81 9.31
N GLU A 27 -7.64 -4.58 9.85
CA GLU A 27 -6.90 -4.21 11.07
C GLU A 27 -5.76 -3.27 10.75
N ASP A 28 -5.08 -3.54 9.63
CA ASP A 28 -3.97 -2.74 9.13
C ASP A 28 -4.29 -2.21 7.73
N VAL A 29 -4.01 -0.93 7.52
CA VAL A 29 -4.05 -0.29 6.20
C VAL A 29 -2.70 0.34 5.93
N VAL A 30 -2.10 -0.02 4.80
CA VAL A 30 -0.81 0.50 4.35
C VAL A 30 -0.98 1.17 3.00
N VAL A 31 -0.57 2.43 2.90
CA VAL A 31 -0.47 3.14 1.62
C VAL A 31 0.98 3.10 1.16
N VAL A 32 1.23 2.61 -0.04
CA VAL A 32 2.56 2.52 -0.65
C VAL A 32 2.65 3.51 -1.80
N ASP A 33 3.56 4.47 -1.66
CA ASP A 33 3.88 5.46 -2.68
C ASP A 33 5.07 4.97 -3.51
N CYS A 34 4.81 4.62 -4.77
CA CYS A 34 5.81 4.07 -5.70
C CYS A 34 6.53 5.14 -6.53
N ARG A 35 6.39 6.42 -6.18
CA ARG A 35 7.13 7.51 -6.84
C ARG A 35 8.60 7.53 -6.40
N PHE A 36 9.40 8.35 -7.07
CA PHE A 36 10.76 8.59 -6.64
C PHE A 36 10.77 9.34 -5.30
N GLU A 37 11.83 9.11 -4.50
CA GLU A 37 12.00 9.72 -3.19
C GLU A 37 11.79 11.24 -3.20
N TYR A 38 12.34 11.95 -4.21
CA TYR A 38 12.19 13.41 -4.29
C TYR A 38 10.73 13.87 -4.49
N GLU A 39 9.89 13.06 -5.16
CA GLU A 39 8.46 13.35 -5.34
C GLU A 39 7.69 13.11 -4.04
N TYR A 40 8.06 12.05 -3.31
CA TYR A 40 7.51 11.73 -2.00
C TYR A 40 7.85 12.83 -0.97
N GLN A 41 9.11 13.24 -0.90
CA GLN A 41 9.57 14.33 -0.01
C GLN A 41 8.96 15.68 -0.38
N GLY A 42 8.63 15.91 -1.66
CA GLY A 42 7.91 17.09 -2.12
C GLY A 42 6.43 17.14 -1.70
N GLY A 43 5.88 16.03 -1.20
CA GLY A 43 4.51 15.92 -0.70
C GLY A 43 3.91 14.55 -1.02
N HIS A 44 3.33 13.90 -0.02
CA HIS A 44 2.76 12.55 -0.11
C HIS A 44 1.52 12.42 0.79
N ILE A 45 0.78 11.32 0.62
CA ILE A 45 -0.37 10.99 1.46
C ILE A 45 0.13 10.72 2.88
N ASN A 46 -0.52 11.31 3.88
CA ASN A 46 -0.11 11.15 5.28
C ASN A 46 -0.08 9.67 5.69
N GLY A 47 1.05 9.22 6.25
CA GLY A 47 1.26 7.84 6.67
C GLY A 47 1.59 6.86 5.54
N ALA A 48 1.74 7.32 4.30
CA ALA A 48 2.23 6.47 3.21
C ALA A 48 3.70 6.08 3.44
N VAL A 49 4.11 4.94 2.89
CA VAL A 49 5.50 4.47 2.88
C VAL A 49 6.03 4.58 1.45
N ASN A 50 7.16 5.25 1.26
CA ASN A 50 7.80 5.28 -0.06
C ASN A 50 8.50 3.95 -0.33
N VAL A 51 8.25 3.39 -1.52
CA VAL A 51 8.94 2.21 -2.05
C VAL A 51 9.19 2.43 -3.53
N SER A 52 10.42 2.79 -3.88
CA SER A 52 10.75 3.28 -5.22
C SER A 52 11.31 2.20 -6.16
N SER A 53 11.56 0.98 -5.64
CA SER A 53 12.10 -0.14 -6.41
C SER A 53 11.45 -1.47 -6.03
N GLN A 54 11.45 -2.42 -6.97
CA GLN A 54 10.98 -3.77 -6.72
C GLN A 54 11.78 -4.47 -5.61
N GLN A 55 13.10 -4.28 -5.57
CA GLN A 55 13.94 -4.85 -4.51
C GLN A 55 13.50 -4.33 -3.13
N GLU A 56 13.28 -3.03 -2.99
CA GLU A 56 12.82 -2.44 -1.73
C GLU A 56 11.43 -2.95 -1.33
N LEU A 57 10.56 -3.21 -2.31
CA LEU A 57 9.25 -3.82 -2.08
C LEU A 57 9.39 -5.24 -1.53
N GLU A 58 10.21 -6.06 -2.17
CA GLU A 58 10.48 -7.43 -1.74
C GLU A 58 11.10 -7.44 -0.33
N GLU A 59 12.06 -6.56 -0.06
CA GLU A 59 12.68 -6.42 1.26
C GLU A 59 11.70 -6.00 2.36
N LYS A 60 10.76 -5.09 2.06
CA LYS A 60 9.80 -4.59 3.05
C LYS A 60 8.59 -5.50 3.28
N PHE A 61 8.13 -6.19 2.24
CA PHE A 61 6.86 -6.92 2.28
C PHE A 61 7.00 -8.44 2.16
N LEU A 62 8.10 -8.96 1.61
CA LEU A 62 8.27 -10.41 1.34
C LEU A 62 9.42 -11.05 2.12
N ASN A 63 10.49 -10.31 2.42
CA ASN A 63 11.65 -10.86 3.12
C ASN A 63 11.47 -10.78 4.64
N ASP A 64 11.23 -11.96 5.17
CA ASP A 64 10.83 -12.31 6.53
C ASP A 64 11.99 -12.13 7.54
N VAL A 65 12.08 -10.99 8.27
CA VAL A 65 13.05 -10.87 9.39
C VAL A 65 12.56 -10.11 10.64
N LYS A 66 11.37 -9.51 10.67
CA LYS A 66 10.85 -8.92 11.94
C LYS A 66 9.37 -9.23 12.17
N PRO A 67 9.01 -9.96 13.25
CA PRO A 67 7.62 -10.33 13.56
C PRO A 67 6.73 -9.14 13.94
N THR A 68 7.26 -7.91 13.96
CA THR A 68 6.51 -6.70 14.28
C THR A 68 5.89 -6.00 13.06
N ASN A 69 6.36 -6.30 11.84
CA ASN A 69 6.02 -5.51 10.64
C ASN A 69 5.50 -6.37 9.47
N ASN A 70 5.11 -7.61 9.75
CA ASN A 70 4.75 -8.57 8.71
C ASN A 70 3.27 -8.35 8.32
N PHE A 71 3.02 -7.41 7.41
CA PHE A 71 1.67 -7.08 6.92
C PHE A 71 0.99 -8.24 6.19
N LEU A 72 1.78 -9.21 5.71
CA LEU A 72 1.35 -10.38 4.96
C LEU A 72 1.47 -11.71 5.73
N ALA A 73 1.99 -11.69 6.97
CA ALA A 73 2.02 -12.91 7.79
C ALA A 73 0.59 -13.31 8.15
N SER A 74 0.12 -14.37 7.52
CA SER A 74 -1.13 -15.05 7.79
C SER A 74 -1.06 -15.78 9.13
N ASP A 75 -1.10 -15.02 10.23
CA ASP A 75 -1.54 -15.59 11.49
C ASP A 75 -3.04 -15.86 11.37
N GLN A 76 -3.48 -17.10 11.63
CA GLN A 76 -4.87 -17.55 11.42
C GLN A 76 -5.91 -16.79 12.27
N ASN A 77 -5.44 -15.89 13.15
CA ASN A 77 -6.24 -15.01 14.01
C ASN A 77 -6.07 -13.51 13.72
N LYS A 78 -5.19 -13.10 12.78
CA LYS A 78 -5.03 -11.69 12.39
C LYS A 78 -6.08 -11.32 11.35
N LYS A 79 -6.72 -10.16 11.52
CA LYS A 79 -7.70 -9.67 10.54
C LYS A 79 -6.97 -9.28 9.24
N ASN A 80 -7.73 -9.07 8.18
CA ASN A 80 -7.21 -8.78 6.85
C ASN A 80 -6.41 -7.45 6.84
N SER A 81 -5.20 -7.47 6.29
CA SER A 81 -4.43 -6.26 5.98
C SER A 81 -4.81 -5.74 4.58
N LEU A 82 -5.02 -4.43 4.44
CA LEU A 82 -5.21 -3.77 3.15
C LEU A 82 -3.96 -3.00 2.75
N ILE A 83 -3.41 -3.30 1.56
CA ILE A 83 -2.29 -2.56 0.97
C ILE A 83 -2.79 -1.83 -0.26
N VAL A 84 -2.57 -0.51 -0.31
CA VAL A 84 -2.96 0.35 -1.43
C VAL A 84 -1.70 0.91 -2.09
N PHE A 85 -1.47 0.56 -3.35
CA PHE A 85 -0.36 1.09 -4.15
C PHE A 85 -0.81 2.29 -4.98
N HIS A 86 0.04 3.32 -5.08
CA HIS A 86 -0.15 4.42 -6.02
C HIS A 86 1.17 4.93 -6.59
N CYS A 87 1.11 5.57 -7.76
CA CYS A 87 2.21 6.40 -8.27
C CYS A 87 1.64 7.68 -8.90
N GLU A 88 2.43 8.43 -9.67
CA GLU A 88 2.02 9.72 -10.26
C GLU A 88 0.79 9.59 -11.18
N PHE A 89 0.71 8.53 -12.00
CA PHE A 89 -0.42 8.26 -12.89
C PHE A 89 -1.01 6.85 -12.72
N SER A 90 -0.53 6.06 -11.75
CA SER A 90 -0.89 4.64 -11.54
C SER A 90 -1.05 3.85 -12.86
N SER A 91 -0.05 4.00 -13.75
CA SER A 91 -0.09 3.46 -15.12
C SER A 91 1.25 2.86 -15.60
N TYR A 92 2.38 3.19 -14.97
CA TYR A 92 3.72 2.76 -15.40
C TYR A 92 4.63 2.29 -14.25
N ARG A 93 4.53 2.92 -13.07
CA ARG A 93 5.40 2.64 -11.91
C ARG A 93 4.70 1.91 -10.76
N GLY A 94 3.38 1.98 -10.72
CA GLY A 94 2.49 1.12 -9.95
C GLY A 94 1.63 0.31 -10.93
N PRO A 95 0.91 -0.72 -10.46
CA PRO A 95 0.07 -1.54 -11.32
C PRO A 95 -1.06 -0.76 -12.02
#